data_AF-A0A2U2SKQ2-F1
#
_entry.id   AF-A0A2U2SKQ2-F1
#
_cell.length_a   1.000
_cell.length_b   1.000
_cell.length_c   1.000
_cell.angle_alpha   90.00
_cell.angle_beta   90.00
_cell.angle_gamma   90.00
#
_symmetry.space_group_name_H-M   'P 1'
#
loop_
_entity.id
_entity.type
_entity.pdbx_description
1 polymer ?
#
loop_
_entity_poly.entity_id
_entity_poly.type
_entity_poly.pdbx_seq_one_letter_code
_entity_poly.pdbx_strand_id
1 'polypeptide(L)'
;MTIFLTSLLLFIPKTLLASFLLHRLWPERTPTSLLLKLTGGFALGIGLSSALMLFGLRAGISPCGYARTEFWLSLLALALLSPRFYRFAKEMLRRPAAPFGFINELRSPVNWLTFLLLVAFLLSTTTFLYYAARHPHGLSDAWTIWNNLARYLYRSNDPTLLFDTTRYFRIHYDYPALYSLNVAATWCVLGSDSTRAPIAFTFLGIFAIPVALWAAVARHKGYAQSKLAALIALLTPSFGLTIGQYADVFVALYILLTGIFLSLYQHHHQRRFLLLAGLFAGLSAWTKNEGMLFLLSSGIIVAGLTLPRQLRHFAVFLAGAAAPLLVVVFFKASVSLQSDLASAPEQSLAFLLDPSRYLIISRAYLNAAWQFGDWPVGPVLALYAVLTGFSPRLSTSLPLLSLILLQQAGYFGIYLLTPHDLHWHLHTSLTRLLLQTYPLFLFWLFLALNAPEMEKTEPCCSPSTSATPT
;
A
#
# COMPACT_ATOMS: atom_id res chain seq x y z
N MET A 1 21.07 16.49 -8.21
CA MET A 1 19.91 16.70 -7.30
C MET A 1 18.66 17.14 -8.05
N THR A 2 18.78 18.07 -9.01
CA THR A 2 17.69 18.61 -9.85
C THR A 2 16.78 17.54 -10.46
N ILE A 3 17.31 16.52 -11.14
CA ILE A 3 16.48 15.51 -11.84
C ILE A 3 15.65 14.62 -10.88
N PHE A 4 16.14 14.36 -9.66
CA PHE A 4 15.37 13.59 -8.66
C PHE A 4 14.16 14.38 -8.17
N LEU A 5 14.35 15.65 -7.82
CA LEU A 5 13.26 16.54 -7.44
C LEU A 5 12.25 16.69 -8.59
N THR A 6 12.73 16.91 -9.83
CA THR A 6 11.85 16.96 -11.00
C THR A 6 11.04 15.67 -11.14
N SER A 7 11.65 14.50 -10.95
CA SER A 7 10.94 13.20 -11.01
C SER A 7 9.84 13.11 -9.95
N LEU A 8 10.06 13.60 -8.72
CA LEU A 8 9.03 13.65 -7.68
C LEU A 8 7.87 14.59 -8.07
N LEU A 9 8.19 15.77 -8.62
CA LEU A 9 7.19 16.78 -8.98
C LEU A 9 6.21 16.27 -10.06
N LEU A 10 6.63 15.34 -10.93
CA LEU A 10 5.76 14.78 -11.98
C LEU A 10 4.59 13.94 -11.44
N PHE A 11 4.67 13.45 -10.19
CA PHE A 11 3.56 12.74 -9.55
C PHE A 11 2.57 13.65 -8.85
N ILE A 12 2.91 14.93 -8.62
CA ILE A 12 2.04 15.88 -7.90
C ILE A 12 0.70 16.06 -8.63
N PRO A 13 0.64 16.32 -9.95
CA PRO A 13 -0.63 16.64 -10.60
C PRO A 13 -1.68 15.53 -10.43
N LYS A 14 -1.31 14.29 -10.75
CA LYS A 14 -2.19 13.12 -10.62
C LYS A 14 -2.55 12.82 -9.17
N THR A 15 -1.61 13.03 -8.23
CA THR A 15 -1.86 12.87 -6.79
C THR A 15 -2.91 13.84 -6.28
N LEU A 16 -2.80 15.13 -6.63
CA LEU A 16 -3.73 16.15 -6.16
C LEU A 16 -5.12 15.99 -6.76
N LEU A 17 -5.21 15.65 -8.06
CA LEU A 17 -6.50 15.35 -8.71
C LEU A 17 -7.19 14.14 -8.06
N ALA A 18 -6.47 13.04 -7.86
CA ALA A 18 -7.01 11.86 -7.20
C ALA A 18 -7.37 12.11 -5.72
N SER A 19 -6.57 12.90 -5.00
CA SER A 19 -6.89 13.35 -3.63
C SER A 19 -8.20 14.16 -3.59
N PHE A 20 -8.42 15.02 -4.59
CA PHE A 20 -9.66 15.77 -4.73
C PHE A 20 -10.86 14.85 -5.02
N LEU A 21 -10.69 13.83 -5.87
CA LEU A 21 -11.71 12.81 -6.10
C LEU A 21 -12.07 12.06 -4.80
N LEU A 22 -11.06 11.63 -4.03
CA LEU A 22 -11.29 11.01 -2.72
C LEU A 22 -11.99 11.95 -1.74
N HIS A 23 -11.63 13.25 -1.74
CA HIS A 23 -12.32 14.24 -0.93
C HIS A 23 -13.80 14.39 -1.29
N ARG A 24 -14.17 14.22 -2.57
CA ARG A 24 -15.59 14.22 -2.98
C ARG A 24 -16.36 13.01 -2.46
N LEU A 25 -15.75 11.83 -2.47
CA LEU A 25 -16.36 10.60 -1.96
C LEU A 25 -16.45 10.58 -0.43
N TRP A 26 -15.45 11.14 0.24
CA TRP A 26 -15.34 11.22 1.70
C TRP A 26 -15.04 12.67 2.09
N PRO A 27 -16.03 13.52 2.43
CA PRO A 27 -15.84 14.96 2.62
C PRO A 27 -15.28 15.35 3.99
N GLU A 28 -14.88 14.39 4.85
CA GLU A 28 -14.39 14.66 6.20
C GLU A 28 -13.07 15.43 6.20
N ARG A 29 -12.94 16.44 7.08
CA ARG A 29 -11.88 17.46 7.01
C ARG A 29 -10.91 17.45 8.19
N THR A 30 -10.79 16.33 8.90
CA THR A 30 -9.76 16.19 9.95
C THR A 30 -8.36 16.15 9.31
N PRO A 31 -7.30 16.60 10.01
CA PRO A 31 -5.93 16.51 9.48
C PRO A 31 -5.53 15.09 9.07
N THR A 32 -5.94 14.09 9.85
CA THR A 32 -5.68 12.67 9.57
C THR A 32 -6.46 12.18 8.34
N SER A 33 -7.72 12.59 8.15
CA SER A 33 -8.47 12.25 6.92
C SER A 33 -7.88 12.93 5.69
N LEU A 34 -7.32 14.13 5.84
CA LEU A 34 -6.63 14.84 4.75
C LEU A 34 -5.32 14.13 4.36
N LEU A 35 -4.53 13.67 5.32
CA LEU A 35 -3.33 12.85 5.06
C LEU A 35 -3.66 11.51 4.40
N LEU A 36 -4.74 10.84 4.84
CA LEU A 36 -5.22 9.61 4.20
C LEU A 36 -5.70 9.86 2.77
N LYS A 37 -6.29 11.02 2.48
CA LYS A 37 -6.66 11.39 1.10
C LYS A 37 -5.45 11.70 0.24
N LEU A 38 -4.38 12.28 0.79
CA LEU A 38 -3.15 12.51 0.04
C LEU A 38 -2.43 11.19 -0.30
N THR A 39 -2.28 10.32 0.69
CA THR A 39 -1.66 8.99 0.50
C THR A 39 -2.51 8.09 -0.41
N GLY A 40 -3.82 8.02 -0.16
CA GLY A 40 -4.77 7.34 -1.04
C GLY A 40 -4.86 8.00 -2.42
N GLY A 41 -4.70 9.31 -2.51
CA GLY A 41 -4.71 10.07 -3.76
C GLY A 41 -3.47 9.80 -4.60
N PHE A 42 -2.30 9.67 -3.99
CA PHE A 42 -1.10 9.19 -4.67
C PHE A 42 -1.33 7.78 -5.23
N ALA A 43 -1.79 6.85 -4.38
CA ALA A 43 -2.06 5.46 -4.77
C ALA A 43 -3.14 5.35 -5.87
N LEU A 44 -4.21 6.14 -5.79
CA LEU A 44 -5.26 6.17 -6.81
C LEU A 44 -4.76 6.84 -8.10
N GLY A 45 -4.00 7.92 -8.01
CA GLY A 45 -3.48 8.65 -9.16
C GLY A 45 -2.56 7.80 -10.03
N ILE A 46 -1.62 7.06 -9.43
CA ILE A 46 -0.71 6.16 -10.16
C ILE A 46 -1.45 4.94 -10.75
N GLY A 47 -2.50 4.50 -10.07
CA GLY A 47 -3.38 3.43 -10.52
C GLY A 47 -4.19 3.83 -11.75
N LEU A 48 -4.88 4.98 -11.68
CA LEU A 48 -5.65 5.52 -12.81
C LEU A 48 -4.75 5.86 -14.01
N SER A 49 -3.61 6.50 -13.76
CA SER A 49 -2.64 6.88 -14.79
C SER A 49 -2.17 5.66 -15.60
N SER A 50 -1.72 4.61 -14.91
CA SER A 50 -1.25 3.39 -15.59
C SER A 50 -2.38 2.62 -16.27
N ALA A 51 -3.57 2.54 -15.66
CA ALA A 51 -4.73 1.88 -16.27
C ALA A 51 -5.16 2.58 -17.57
N LEU A 52 -5.26 3.90 -17.55
CA LEU A 52 -5.60 4.68 -18.74
C LEU A 52 -4.49 4.64 -19.80
N MET A 53 -3.22 4.60 -19.38
CA MET A 53 -2.09 4.40 -20.30
C MET A 53 -2.23 3.07 -21.04
N LEU A 54 -2.53 1.97 -20.33
CA LEU A 54 -2.74 0.65 -20.95
C LEU A 54 -3.78 0.70 -22.08
N PHE A 55 -4.95 1.29 -21.83
CA PHE A 55 -5.98 1.44 -22.86
C PHE A 55 -5.54 2.37 -24.00
N GLY A 56 -4.81 3.45 -23.69
CA GLY A 56 -4.22 4.33 -24.69
C GLY A 56 -3.24 3.59 -25.61
N LEU A 57 -2.38 2.74 -25.05
CA LEU A 57 -1.45 1.91 -25.82
C LEU A 57 -2.23 0.96 -26.74
N ARG A 58 -3.29 0.31 -26.25
CA ARG A 58 -4.13 -0.55 -27.11
C ARG A 58 -4.77 0.23 -28.25
N ALA A 59 -5.17 1.47 -28.01
CA ALA A 59 -5.73 2.37 -29.00
C ALA A 59 -4.69 2.94 -30.00
N GLY A 60 -3.42 2.51 -29.91
CA GLY A 60 -2.34 2.96 -30.80
C GLY A 60 -1.69 4.27 -30.39
N ILE A 61 -2.02 4.83 -29.22
CA ILE A 61 -1.35 6.03 -28.70
C ILE A 61 0.01 5.62 -28.17
N SER A 62 1.08 6.17 -28.76
CA SER A 62 2.45 5.88 -28.30
C SER A 62 2.65 6.19 -26.80
N PRO A 63 3.49 5.42 -26.07
CA PRO A 63 3.77 5.64 -24.65
C PRO A 63 4.09 7.10 -24.29
N CYS A 64 4.94 7.77 -25.07
CA CYS A 64 5.34 9.15 -24.82
C CYS A 64 4.34 10.19 -25.33
N GLY A 65 3.51 9.83 -26.30
CA GLY A 65 2.34 10.63 -26.65
C GLY A 65 1.34 10.66 -25.50
N TYR A 66 0.99 9.49 -24.96
CA TYR A 66 0.08 9.37 -23.83
C TYR A 66 0.59 10.12 -22.60
N ALA A 67 1.84 9.85 -22.17
CA ALA A 67 2.38 10.40 -20.92
C ALA A 67 2.45 11.94 -20.91
N ARG A 68 2.86 12.55 -22.03
CA ARG A 68 2.90 14.02 -22.14
C ARG A 68 1.50 14.62 -22.14
N THR A 69 0.56 14.01 -22.86
CA THR A 69 -0.84 14.45 -22.87
C THR A 69 -1.47 14.33 -21.49
N GLU A 70 -1.30 13.20 -20.78
CA GLU A 70 -1.79 13.01 -19.41
C GLU A 70 -1.25 14.07 -18.45
N PHE A 71 0.05 14.35 -18.53
CA PHE A 71 0.69 15.35 -17.67
C PHE A 71 0.12 16.76 -17.89
N TRP A 72 0.04 17.22 -19.14
CA TRP A 72 -0.48 18.55 -19.46
C TRP A 72 -1.97 18.68 -19.17
N LEU A 73 -2.77 17.65 -19.46
CA LEU A 73 -4.19 17.63 -19.11
C LEU A 73 -4.40 17.64 -17.59
N SER A 74 -3.54 16.96 -16.83
CA SER A 74 -3.61 16.98 -15.36
C SER A 74 -3.29 18.37 -14.81
N LEU A 75 -2.28 19.06 -15.36
CA LEU A 75 -1.98 20.45 -15.01
C LEU A 75 -3.13 21.39 -15.37
N LEU A 76 -3.70 21.26 -16.57
CA LEU A 76 -4.85 22.04 -17.00
C LEU A 76 -6.05 21.81 -16.08
N ALA A 77 -6.35 20.56 -15.74
CA ALA A 77 -7.44 20.23 -14.82
C ALA A 77 -7.22 20.85 -13.43
N LEU A 78 -5.99 20.86 -12.92
CA LEU A 78 -5.67 21.56 -11.67
C LEU A 78 -5.83 23.08 -11.78
N ALA A 79 -5.42 23.68 -12.89
CA ALA A 79 -5.60 25.10 -13.16
C ALA A 79 -7.09 25.49 -13.21
N LEU A 80 -7.92 24.70 -13.91
CA LEU A 80 -9.37 24.91 -14.01
C LEU A 80 -10.09 24.67 -12.68
N LEU A 81 -9.64 23.69 -11.90
CA LEU A 81 -10.18 23.41 -10.57
C LEU A 81 -9.57 24.30 -9.49
N SER A 82 -8.65 25.22 -9.84
CA SER A 82 -7.87 26.00 -8.88
C SER A 82 -8.69 26.79 -7.86
N PRO A 83 -9.90 27.34 -8.12
CA PRO A 83 -10.67 28.00 -7.06
C PRO A 83 -11.23 27.00 -6.04
N ARG A 84 -11.62 25.81 -6.50
CA ARG A 84 -12.10 24.71 -5.65
C ARG A 84 -10.93 24.07 -4.90
N PHE A 85 -9.80 23.93 -5.58
CA PHE A 85 -8.56 23.41 -5.03
C PHE A 85 -7.96 24.39 -4.02
N TYR A 86 -8.03 25.69 -4.26
CA TYR A 86 -7.62 26.73 -3.32
C TYR A 86 -8.44 26.65 -2.04
N ARG A 87 -9.75 26.45 -2.11
CA ARG A 87 -10.57 26.21 -0.90
C ARG A 87 -10.10 24.95 -0.17
N PHE A 88 -9.90 23.84 -0.89
CA PHE A 88 -9.41 22.58 -0.32
C PHE A 88 -8.01 22.71 0.31
N ALA A 89 -7.06 23.36 -0.36
CA ALA A 89 -5.69 23.56 0.09
C ALA A 89 -5.63 24.57 1.25
N LYS A 90 -6.38 25.68 1.16
CA LYS A 90 -6.53 26.64 2.26
C LYS A 90 -7.15 25.97 3.48
N GLU A 91 -8.05 25.01 3.30
CA GLU A 91 -8.61 24.22 4.41
C GLU A 91 -7.59 23.25 5.01
N MET A 92 -6.76 22.59 4.19
CA MET A 92 -5.61 21.80 4.66
C MET A 92 -4.64 22.65 5.49
N LEU A 93 -4.46 23.91 5.12
CA LEU A 93 -3.52 24.83 5.77
C LEU A 93 -4.13 25.61 6.97
N ARG A 94 -5.45 25.88 6.96
CA ARG A 94 -6.16 26.71 7.97
C ARG A 94 -6.36 26.03 9.31
N ARG A 95 -6.43 24.70 9.31
CA ARG A 95 -6.30 23.94 10.54
C ARG A 95 -4.87 23.44 10.51
N PRO A 96 -3.91 24.15 11.15
CA PRO A 96 -2.81 23.38 11.66
C PRO A 96 -3.50 22.27 12.44
N ALA A 97 -3.19 21.01 12.14
CA ALA A 97 -3.19 20.08 13.25
C ALA A 97 -2.45 20.82 14.38
N ALA A 98 -2.78 20.60 15.63
CA ALA A 98 -1.71 20.74 16.59
C ALA A 98 -0.78 19.52 16.32
N PRO A 99 0.34 19.61 15.54
CA PRO A 99 1.45 18.73 15.83
C PRO A 99 2.74 19.54 16.02
N PHE A 100 2.66 20.88 15.94
CA PHE A 100 3.78 21.80 16.08
C PHE A 100 3.60 22.77 17.25
N GLY A 101 3.16 22.28 18.40
CA GLY A 101 3.56 22.88 19.67
C GLY A 101 5.05 22.57 19.92
N PHE A 102 5.91 22.94 18.98
CA PHE A 102 7.30 22.45 18.89
C PHE A 102 8.23 23.13 19.90
N ILE A 103 7.79 24.20 20.56
CA ILE A 103 8.71 25.07 21.30
C ILE A 103 8.39 25.19 22.79
N ASN A 104 7.17 24.92 23.27
CA ASN A 104 6.85 25.37 24.62
C ASN A 104 7.04 24.39 25.78
N GLU A 105 7.14 23.07 25.61
CA GLU A 105 7.64 22.21 26.71
C GLU A 105 8.24 20.88 26.21
N LEU A 106 9.56 20.70 26.36
CA LEU A 106 10.29 19.42 26.22
C LEU A 106 9.92 18.38 27.30
N ARG A 107 8.83 18.58 28.05
CA ARG A 107 8.44 17.77 29.22
C ARG A 107 7.43 16.67 28.94
N SER A 108 6.74 16.67 27.80
CA SER A 108 5.74 15.64 27.46
C SER A 108 6.33 14.45 26.68
N PRO A 109 6.01 13.18 27.03
CA PRO A 109 6.42 11.98 26.29
C PRO A 109 6.03 12.02 24.79
N VAL A 110 4.93 12.70 24.47
CA VAL A 110 4.41 12.84 23.11
C VAL A 110 5.36 13.65 22.22
N ASN A 111 6.11 14.60 22.79
CA ASN A 111 7.08 15.42 22.07
C ASN A 111 8.38 14.65 21.78
N TRP A 112 8.81 13.78 22.70
CA TRP A 112 9.91 12.84 22.46
C TRP A 112 9.60 11.86 21.34
N LEU A 113 8.37 11.31 21.30
CA LEU A 113 7.93 10.45 20.19
C LEU A 113 7.92 11.20 18.85
N THR A 114 7.56 12.49 18.84
CA THR A 114 7.66 13.30 17.61
C THR A 114 9.12 13.44 17.18
N PHE A 115 10.02 13.78 18.10
CA PHE A 115 11.44 13.92 17.82
C PHE A 115 12.03 12.60 17.28
N LEU A 116 11.77 11.48 17.96
CA LEU A 116 12.20 10.14 17.52
C LEU A 116 11.64 9.79 16.15
N LEU A 117 10.38 10.13 15.86
CA LEU A 117 9.78 9.90 14.55
C LEU A 117 10.48 10.72 13.45
N LEU A 118 10.82 11.99 13.73
CA LEU A 118 11.56 12.84 12.79
C LEU A 118 12.97 12.33 12.55
N VAL A 119 13.67 11.90 13.61
CA VAL A 119 14.99 11.28 13.51
C VAL A 119 14.90 9.98 12.69
N ALA A 120 13.93 9.11 12.98
CA ALA A 120 13.72 7.88 12.23
C ALA A 120 13.40 8.13 10.75
N PHE A 121 12.60 9.15 10.44
CA PHE A 121 12.31 9.55 9.07
C PHE A 121 13.59 10.03 8.35
N LEU A 122 14.41 10.86 9.01
CA LEU A 122 15.68 11.32 8.47
C LEU A 122 16.64 10.16 8.24
N LEU A 123 16.80 9.26 9.22
CA LEU A 123 17.66 8.08 9.10
C LEU A 123 17.18 7.15 7.99
N SER A 124 15.88 6.91 7.89
CA SER A 124 15.28 6.07 6.83
C SER A 124 15.50 6.70 5.45
N THR A 125 15.33 8.03 5.34
CA THR A 125 15.57 8.78 4.10
C THR A 125 17.03 8.71 3.69
N THR A 126 17.95 8.98 4.62
CA THR A 126 19.40 8.92 4.38
C THR A 126 19.82 7.50 3.97
N THR A 127 19.31 6.48 4.66
CA THR A 127 19.57 5.07 4.34
C THR A 127 19.05 4.73 2.93
N PHE A 128 17.80 5.09 2.62
CA PHE A 128 17.22 4.89 1.29
C PHE A 128 18.08 5.54 0.20
N LEU A 129 18.48 6.81 0.38
CA LEU A 129 19.28 7.54 -0.60
C LEU A 129 20.69 6.96 -0.75
N TYR A 130 21.33 6.57 0.35
CA TYR A 130 22.64 5.92 0.34
C TYR A 130 22.60 4.62 -0.47
N TYR A 131 21.62 3.76 -0.20
CA TYR A 131 21.49 2.51 -0.93
C TYR A 131 21.02 2.68 -2.37
N ALA A 132 20.10 3.60 -2.65
CA ALA A 132 19.69 3.92 -4.01
C ALA A 132 20.87 4.46 -4.85
N ALA A 133 21.86 5.10 -4.23
CA ALA A 133 23.09 5.49 -4.90
C ALA A 133 24.02 4.30 -5.19
N ARG A 134 24.04 3.27 -4.33
CA ARG A 134 24.80 2.02 -4.52
C ARG A 134 24.14 1.08 -5.53
N HIS A 135 22.81 1.09 -5.61
CA HIS A 135 22.00 0.23 -6.49
C HIS A 135 21.05 1.08 -7.35
N PRO A 136 21.57 1.90 -8.28
CA PRO A 136 20.76 2.88 -9.01
C PRO A 136 19.71 2.24 -9.92
N HIS A 137 19.90 0.98 -10.32
CA HIS A 137 18.95 0.22 -11.13
C HIS A 137 17.99 -0.67 -10.32
N GLY A 138 18.07 -0.62 -8.99
CA GLY A 138 17.36 -1.53 -8.10
C GLY A 138 18.08 -2.88 -7.96
N LEU A 139 17.35 -3.87 -7.45
CA LEU A 139 17.81 -5.25 -7.31
C LEU A 139 17.21 -6.14 -8.40
N SER A 140 17.28 -7.47 -8.24
CA SER A 140 17.05 -8.44 -9.31
C SER A 140 15.76 -8.19 -10.12
N ASP A 141 14.60 -8.18 -9.45
CA ASP A 141 13.32 -8.01 -10.13
C ASP A 141 13.15 -6.63 -10.77
N ALA A 142 13.81 -5.60 -10.26
CA ALA A 142 13.71 -4.27 -10.87
C ALA A 142 14.39 -4.24 -12.22
N TRP A 143 15.58 -4.82 -12.35
CA TRP A 143 16.27 -4.83 -13.63
C TRP A 143 15.70 -5.87 -14.61
N THR A 144 15.07 -6.96 -14.14
CA THR A 144 14.49 -8.00 -15.03
C THR A 144 13.04 -7.72 -15.42
N ILE A 145 12.21 -7.27 -14.48
CA ILE A 145 10.76 -7.14 -14.65
C ILE A 145 10.40 -5.67 -14.89
N TRP A 146 10.64 -4.83 -13.88
CA TRP A 146 9.94 -3.56 -13.76
C TRP A 146 10.57 -2.45 -14.61
N ASN A 147 11.83 -2.13 -14.35
CA ASN A 147 12.56 -1.09 -15.09
C ASN A 147 12.89 -1.53 -16.52
N ASN A 148 12.98 -2.85 -16.76
CA ASN A 148 13.22 -3.41 -18.08
C ASN A 148 12.08 -3.07 -19.04
N LEU A 149 10.85 -3.47 -18.67
CA LEU A 149 9.66 -3.19 -19.46
C LEU A 149 9.46 -1.68 -19.65
N ALA A 150 9.67 -0.89 -18.59
CA ALA A 150 9.59 0.56 -18.69
C ALA A 150 10.56 1.13 -19.75
N ARG A 151 11.77 0.54 -19.87
CA ARG A 151 12.82 1.05 -20.76
C ARG A 151 12.53 0.68 -22.19
N TYR A 152 12.03 -0.53 -22.42
CA TYR A 152 11.53 -0.93 -23.74
C TYR A 152 10.38 -0.04 -24.21
N LEU A 153 9.38 0.21 -23.35
CA LEU A 153 8.26 1.09 -23.67
C LEU A 153 8.72 2.52 -24.00
N TYR A 154 9.61 3.08 -23.19
CA TYR A 154 10.14 4.43 -23.42
C TYR A 154 10.98 4.54 -24.69
N ARG A 155 11.95 3.63 -24.89
CA ARG A 155 12.90 3.72 -26.02
C ARG A 155 12.29 3.35 -27.36
N SER A 156 11.45 2.32 -27.41
CA SER A 156 10.75 1.96 -28.64
C SER A 156 9.66 2.98 -28.97
N ASN A 157 9.03 3.55 -27.93
CA ASN A 157 7.81 4.33 -28.04
C ASN A 157 6.71 3.62 -28.87
N ASP A 158 6.76 2.27 -28.89
CA ASP A 158 5.85 1.42 -29.65
C ASP A 158 4.67 1.02 -28.76
N PRO A 159 3.43 1.43 -29.10
CA PRO A 159 2.24 1.08 -28.33
C PRO A 159 1.90 -0.42 -28.35
N THR A 160 2.43 -1.17 -29.32
CA THR A 160 2.15 -2.61 -29.47
C THR A 160 3.07 -3.49 -28.63
N LEU A 161 4.20 -2.95 -28.13
CA LEU A 161 5.25 -3.73 -27.46
C LEU A 161 4.75 -4.51 -26.25
N LEU A 162 3.83 -3.95 -25.46
CA LEU A 162 3.28 -4.61 -24.28
C LEU A 162 2.44 -5.85 -24.64
N PHE A 163 1.89 -5.90 -25.85
CA PHE A 163 0.97 -6.94 -26.31
C PHE A 163 1.61 -7.94 -27.27
N ASP A 164 2.79 -7.62 -27.84
CA ASP A 164 3.56 -8.55 -28.65
C ASP A 164 4.53 -9.36 -27.78
N THR A 165 4.04 -10.52 -27.31
CA THR A 165 4.80 -11.40 -26.42
C THR A 165 5.84 -12.26 -27.15
N THR A 166 5.87 -12.22 -28.48
CA THR A 166 6.79 -13.03 -29.29
C THR A 166 8.17 -12.37 -29.44
N ARG A 167 8.25 -11.04 -29.27
CA ARG A 167 9.47 -10.28 -29.54
C ARG A 167 10.50 -10.30 -28.42
N TYR A 168 10.11 -10.49 -27.15
CA TYR A 168 11.03 -10.32 -26.02
C TYR A 168 10.83 -11.34 -24.89
N PHE A 169 11.49 -12.50 -25.00
CA PHE A 169 11.42 -13.60 -24.03
C PHE A 169 11.84 -13.24 -22.58
N ARG A 170 12.50 -12.10 -22.35
CA ARG A 170 12.94 -11.63 -21.02
C ARG A 170 11.96 -10.66 -20.34
N ILE A 171 10.82 -10.37 -20.96
CA ILE A 171 9.76 -9.57 -20.33
C ILE A 171 8.82 -10.54 -19.64
N HIS A 172 8.65 -10.40 -18.32
CA HIS A 172 7.67 -11.18 -17.56
C HIS A 172 6.25 -10.65 -17.83
N TYR A 173 5.70 -10.97 -19.01
CA TYR A 173 4.43 -10.45 -19.52
C TYR A 173 3.22 -10.78 -18.64
N ASP A 174 3.32 -11.82 -17.79
CA ASP A 174 2.22 -12.21 -16.92
C ASP A 174 2.03 -11.24 -15.72
N TYR A 175 3.01 -10.37 -15.42
CA TYR A 175 2.85 -9.41 -14.34
C TYR A 175 2.12 -8.14 -14.80
N PRO A 176 1.10 -7.67 -14.04
CA PRO A 176 0.46 -6.38 -14.29
C PRO A 176 1.47 -5.23 -14.35
N ALA A 177 1.23 -4.28 -15.27
CA ALA A 177 2.26 -3.31 -15.67
C ALA A 177 2.22 -1.95 -14.92
N LEU A 178 1.48 -1.83 -13.80
CA LEU A 178 1.31 -0.55 -13.09
C LEU A 178 2.64 0.16 -12.82
N TYR A 179 3.62 -0.58 -12.29
CA TYR A 179 4.92 0.00 -11.94
C TYR A 179 5.64 0.49 -13.20
N SER A 180 5.78 -0.39 -14.20
CA SER A 180 6.53 -0.11 -15.43
C SER A 180 5.93 1.02 -16.24
N LEU A 181 4.60 1.12 -16.31
CA LEU A 181 3.89 2.19 -17.01
C LEU A 181 4.11 3.55 -16.34
N ASN A 182 4.09 3.63 -15.01
CA ASN A 182 4.37 4.89 -14.31
C ASN A 182 5.83 5.35 -14.49
N VAL A 183 6.80 4.42 -14.48
CA VAL A 183 8.21 4.74 -14.73
C VAL A 183 8.42 5.19 -16.17
N ALA A 184 7.86 4.45 -17.15
CA ALA A 184 7.93 4.81 -18.56
C ALA A 184 7.29 6.18 -18.83
N ALA A 185 6.12 6.46 -18.26
CA ALA A 185 5.46 7.75 -18.38
C ALA A 185 6.34 8.90 -17.85
N THR A 186 6.99 8.68 -16.70
CA THR A 186 7.92 9.66 -16.11
C THR A 186 9.11 9.92 -17.04
N TRP A 187 9.72 8.88 -17.60
CA TRP A 187 10.80 9.01 -18.58
C TRP A 187 10.37 9.73 -19.86
N CYS A 188 9.17 9.44 -20.36
CA CYS A 188 8.60 10.11 -21.53
C CYS A 188 8.39 11.61 -21.32
N VAL A 189 7.95 12.03 -20.12
CA VAL A 189 7.79 13.46 -19.80
C VAL A 189 9.15 14.14 -19.60
N LEU A 190 10.11 13.46 -18.96
CA LEU A 190 11.48 13.98 -18.74
C LEU A 190 12.34 13.97 -20.01
N GLY A 191 12.00 13.16 -21.01
CA GLY A 191 12.83 12.94 -22.19
C GLY A 191 14.12 12.15 -21.92
N SER A 192 14.24 11.44 -20.79
CA SER A 192 15.41 10.60 -20.48
C SER A 192 15.07 9.40 -19.58
N ASP A 193 15.72 8.25 -19.79
CA ASP A 193 15.56 7.02 -19.02
C ASP A 193 16.48 6.93 -17.79
N SER A 194 16.55 8.04 -17.05
CA SER A 194 17.41 8.19 -15.87
C SER A 194 17.01 7.26 -14.72
N THR A 195 17.99 6.83 -13.92
CA THR A 195 17.76 6.03 -12.72
C THR A 195 16.96 6.77 -11.64
N ARG A 196 16.86 8.11 -11.73
CA ARG A 196 16.18 8.94 -10.73
C ARG A 196 14.66 8.76 -10.73
N ALA A 197 14.04 8.47 -11.87
CA ALA A 197 12.59 8.30 -11.95
C ALA A 197 12.09 7.08 -11.15
N PRO A 198 12.61 5.85 -11.35
CA PRO A 198 12.14 4.70 -10.56
C PRO A 198 12.55 4.79 -9.08
N ILE A 199 13.68 5.43 -8.75
CA ILE A 199 14.04 5.75 -7.36
C ILE A 199 13.01 6.70 -6.73
N ALA A 200 12.64 7.79 -7.41
CA ALA A 200 11.64 8.75 -6.93
C ALA A 200 10.26 8.11 -6.75
N PHE A 201 9.86 7.26 -7.70
CA PHE A 201 8.59 6.55 -7.62
C PHE A 201 8.54 5.59 -6.43
N THR A 202 9.60 4.80 -6.24
CA THR A 202 9.75 3.89 -5.09
C THR A 202 9.78 4.65 -3.76
N PHE A 203 10.49 5.78 -3.71
CA PHE A 203 10.52 6.66 -2.53
C PHE A 203 9.11 7.09 -2.12
N LEU A 204 8.29 7.57 -3.06
CA LEU A 204 6.92 7.98 -2.77
C LEU A 204 6.07 6.81 -2.25
N GLY A 205 6.22 5.61 -2.84
CA GLY A 205 5.52 4.40 -2.37
C GLY A 205 5.88 4.02 -0.93
N ILE A 206 7.18 3.97 -0.61
CA ILE A 206 7.66 3.55 0.72
C ILE A 206 7.19 4.53 1.79
N PHE A 207 7.38 5.83 1.57
CA PHE A 207 7.07 6.83 2.59
C PHE A 207 5.57 7.14 2.70
N ALA A 208 4.75 6.76 1.71
CA ALA A 208 3.29 6.81 1.84
C ALA A 208 2.75 5.85 2.91
N ILE A 209 3.41 4.70 3.12
CA ILE A 209 2.99 3.68 4.10
C ILE A 209 3.00 4.18 5.55
N PRO A 210 4.13 4.68 6.11
CA PRO A 210 4.17 5.17 7.49
C PRO A 210 3.27 6.40 7.68
N VAL A 211 3.07 7.24 6.65
CA VAL A 211 2.11 8.36 6.71
C VAL A 211 0.67 7.85 6.79
N ALA A 212 0.30 6.85 5.98
CA ALA A 212 -1.02 6.24 6.03
C ALA A 212 -1.27 5.54 7.37
N LEU A 213 -0.27 4.80 7.89
CA LEU A 213 -0.33 4.17 9.22
C LEU A 213 -0.53 5.19 10.33
N TRP A 214 0.31 6.24 10.36
CA TRP A 214 0.20 7.30 11.35
C TRP A 214 -1.19 7.94 11.33
N ALA A 215 -1.67 8.32 10.15
CA ALA A 215 -2.96 8.98 10.00
C ALA A 215 -4.13 8.05 10.37
N ALA A 216 -4.08 6.77 10.01
CA ALA A 216 -5.13 5.81 10.32
C ALA A 216 -5.17 5.48 11.82
N VAL A 217 -4.03 5.10 12.42
CA VAL A 217 -3.98 4.75 13.85
C VAL A 217 -4.36 5.95 14.72
N ALA A 218 -3.94 7.17 14.35
CA ALA A 218 -4.28 8.37 15.12
C ALA A 218 -5.80 8.57 15.26
N ARG A 219 -6.58 8.16 14.26
CA ARG A 219 -8.04 8.28 14.26
C ARG A 219 -8.72 7.30 15.19
N HIS A 220 -8.12 6.13 15.42
CA HIS A 220 -8.72 5.08 16.23
C HIS A 220 -8.16 5.03 17.66
N LYS A 221 -6.91 5.46 17.86
CA LYS A 221 -6.12 5.17 19.07
C LYS A 221 -5.31 6.35 19.62
N GLY A 222 -5.36 7.52 18.96
CA GLY A 222 -4.63 8.71 19.38
C GLY A 222 -3.19 8.80 18.86
N TYR A 223 -2.56 9.94 19.11
CA TYR A 223 -1.29 10.32 18.46
C TYR A 223 -0.06 9.57 18.97
N ALA A 224 -0.02 9.18 20.25
CA ALA A 224 1.13 8.44 20.77
C ALA A 224 1.25 7.05 20.12
N GLN A 225 0.14 6.29 20.12
CA GLN A 225 0.08 4.96 19.53
C GLN A 225 0.33 5.01 18.01
N SER A 226 -0.12 6.07 17.34
CA SER A 226 0.11 6.22 15.91
C SER A 226 1.54 6.59 15.54
N LYS A 227 2.23 7.41 16.35
CA LYS A 227 3.65 7.70 16.18
C LYS A 227 4.49 6.44 16.37
N LEU A 228 4.15 5.61 17.36
CA LEU A 228 4.85 4.34 17.58
C LEU A 228 4.67 3.37 16.39
N ALA A 229 3.44 3.26 15.85
CA ALA A 229 3.19 2.45 14.66
C ALA A 229 4.02 2.92 13.45
N ALA A 230 4.07 4.24 13.21
CA ALA A 230 4.85 4.82 12.13
C ALA A 230 6.36 4.71 12.37
N LEU A 231 6.81 4.85 13.61
CA LEU A 231 8.20 4.68 14.02
C LEU A 231 8.67 3.25 13.74
N ILE A 232 7.90 2.25 14.15
CA ILE A 232 8.22 0.85 13.86
C ILE A 232 8.23 0.60 12.35
N ALA A 233 7.26 1.13 11.59
CA ALA A 233 7.25 0.98 10.14
C ALA A 233 8.50 1.59 9.47
N LEU A 234 8.98 2.76 9.94
CA LEU A 234 10.20 3.41 9.44
C LEU A 234 11.48 2.66 9.87
N LEU A 235 11.51 2.17 11.11
CA LEU A 235 12.68 1.52 11.68
C LEU A 235 12.80 0.04 11.31
N THR A 236 11.73 -0.60 10.80
CA THR A 236 11.78 -2.01 10.39
C THR A 236 12.71 -2.14 9.18
N PRO A 237 13.92 -2.72 9.35
CA PRO A 237 14.94 -2.70 8.34
C PRO A 237 14.69 -3.77 7.26
N SER A 238 13.70 -3.60 6.40
CA SER A 238 13.57 -4.46 5.22
C SER A 238 14.56 -4.01 4.12
N PHE A 239 15.87 -4.14 4.42
CA PHE A 239 17.01 -3.62 3.67
C PHE A 239 17.09 -4.09 2.20
N GLY A 240 16.38 -5.15 1.80
CA GLY A 240 16.28 -5.56 0.39
C GLY A 240 15.13 -4.90 -0.40
N LEU A 241 14.09 -4.39 0.28
CA LEU A 241 12.81 -4.03 -0.36
C LEU A 241 12.58 -2.53 -0.45
N THR A 242 13.15 -1.77 0.49
CA THR A 242 13.18 -0.31 0.38
C THR A 242 14.05 0.17 -0.79
N ILE A 243 14.91 -0.70 -1.33
CA ILE A 243 15.92 -0.35 -2.35
C ILE A 243 15.70 -1.13 -3.65
N GLY A 244 14.93 -2.22 -3.58
CA GLY A 244 14.73 -3.15 -4.69
C GLY A 244 14.10 -2.52 -5.92
N GLN A 245 13.41 -1.37 -5.80
CA GLN A 245 12.59 -0.79 -6.88
C GLN A 245 11.51 -1.78 -7.35
N TYR A 246 10.91 -2.47 -6.38
CA TYR A 246 9.94 -3.54 -6.62
C TYR A 246 8.50 -3.05 -6.48
N ALA A 247 7.59 -3.67 -7.24
CA ALA A 247 6.16 -3.41 -7.16
C ALA A 247 5.53 -3.80 -5.80
N ASP A 248 6.21 -4.64 -4.99
CA ASP A 248 5.75 -5.12 -3.68
C ASP A 248 5.35 -3.98 -2.73
N VAL A 249 6.06 -2.84 -2.78
CA VAL A 249 5.76 -1.65 -1.96
C VAL A 249 4.36 -1.10 -2.25
N PHE A 250 3.97 -1.07 -3.53
CA PHE A 250 2.67 -0.57 -3.94
C PHE A 250 1.55 -1.55 -3.60
N VAL A 251 1.81 -2.86 -3.75
CA VAL A 251 0.91 -3.91 -3.23
C VAL A 251 0.69 -3.71 -1.73
N ALA A 252 1.75 -3.50 -0.95
CA ALA A 252 1.66 -3.25 0.49
C ALA A 252 0.82 -2.01 0.83
N LEU A 253 1.03 -0.92 0.09
CA LEU A 253 0.24 0.31 0.23
C LEU A 253 -1.24 0.08 -0.08
N TYR A 254 -1.56 -0.64 -1.16
CA TYR A 254 -2.94 -0.95 -1.52
C TYR A 254 -3.62 -1.87 -0.50
N ILE A 255 -2.91 -2.89 -0.01
CA ILE A 255 -3.38 -3.79 1.06
C ILE A 255 -3.70 -3.00 2.33
N LEU A 256 -2.80 -2.10 2.74
CA LEU A 256 -3.00 -1.23 3.89
C LEU A 256 -4.23 -0.32 3.70
N LEU A 257 -4.34 0.37 2.56
CA LEU A 257 -5.47 1.27 2.27
C LEU A 257 -6.80 0.51 2.26
N THR A 258 -6.86 -0.68 1.66
CA THR A 258 -8.05 -1.55 1.74
C THR A 258 -8.41 -1.85 3.18
N GLY A 259 -7.45 -2.27 4.01
CA GLY A 259 -7.71 -2.55 5.43
C GLY A 259 -8.15 -1.32 6.24
N ILE A 260 -7.58 -0.14 5.97
CA ILE A 260 -8.00 1.13 6.59
C ILE A 260 -9.46 1.43 6.26
N PHE A 261 -9.86 1.33 4.99
CA PHE A 261 -11.25 1.58 4.60
C PHE A 261 -12.22 0.51 5.10
N LEU A 262 -11.79 -0.75 5.22
CA LEU A 262 -12.59 -1.79 5.88
C LEU A 262 -12.81 -1.48 7.36
N SER A 263 -11.77 -1.05 8.08
CA SER A 263 -11.90 -0.59 9.48
C SER A 263 -12.87 0.59 9.60
N LEU A 264 -12.75 1.59 8.74
CA LEU A 264 -13.66 2.74 8.70
C LEU A 264 -15.11 2.32 8.40
N TYR A 265 -15.33 1.33 7.52
CA TYR A 265 -16.65 0.75 7.29
C TYR A 265 -17.19 0.06 8.54
N GLN A 266 -16.39 -0.70 9.28
CA GLN A 266 -16.85 -1.36 10.51
C GLN A 266 -17.22 -0.36 11.61
N HIS A 267 -16.58 0.81 11.65
CA HIS A 267 -16.89 1.85 12.63
C HIS A 267 -18.07 2.75 12.24
N HIS A 268 -18.23 3.06 10.95
CA HIS A 268 -19.23 4.04 10.49
C HIS A 268 -20.38 3.44 9.67
N HIS A 269 -20.27 2.19 9.23
CA HIS A 269 -21.23 1.47 8.39
C HIS A 269 -21.60 2.19 7.07
N GLN A 270 -20.72 3.06 6.57
CA GLN A 270 -20.96 3.82 5.34
C GLN A 270 -20.43 3.09 4.10
N ARG A 271 -21.32 2.88 3.13
CA ARG A 271 -21.04 2.15 1.87
C ARG A 271 -19.86 2.70 1.06
N ARG A 272 -19.60 4.01 1.13
CA ARG A 272 -18.45 4.64 0.46
C ARG A 272 -17.10 4.04 0.86
N PHE A 273 -16.98 3.56 2.10
CA PHE A 273 -15.74 2.94 2.56
C PHE A 273 -15.56 1.54 1.97
N LEU A 274 -16.65 0.79 1.73
CA LEU A 274 -16.59 -0.45 0.94
C LEU A 274 -16.22 -0.20 -0.52
N LEU A 275 -16.77 0.87 -1.12
CA LEU A 275 -16.40 1.28 -2.48
C LEU A 275 -14.90 1.56 -2.59
N LEU A 276 -14.34 2.33 -1.64
CA LEU A 276 -12.91 2.65 -1.60
C LEU A 276 -12.07 1.40 -1.30
N ALA A 277 -12.50 0.53 -0.38
CA ALA A 277 -11.81 -0.71 -0.08
C ALA A 277 -11.70 -1.63 -1.32
N GLY A 278 -12.80 -1.77 -2.07
CA GLY A 278 -12.83 -2.52 -3.33
C GLY A 278 -11.95 -1.89 -4.41
N LEU A 279 -11.98 -0.56 -4.54
CA LEU A 279 -11.13 0.18 -5.48
C LEU A 279 -9.64 -0.08 -5.22
N PHE A 280 -9.18 0.05 -3.98
CA PHE A 280 -7.77 -0.20 -3.64
C PHE A 280 -7.41 -1.69 -3.70
N ALA A 281 -8.32 -2.60 -3.38
CA ALA A 281 -8.09 -4.04 -3.53
C ALA A 281 -7.91 -4.42 -5.02
N GLY A 282 -8.74 -3.85 -5.90
CA GLY A 282 -8.62 -4.02 -7.34
C GLY A 282 -7.33 -3.40 -7.90
N LEU A 283 -6.90 -2.24 -7.40
CA LEU A 283 -5.62 -1.64 -7.80
C LEU A 283 -4.41 -2.47 -7.33
N SER A 284 -4.53 -3.17 -6.21
CA SER A 284 -3.54 -4.18 -5.80
C SER A 284 -3.41 -5.27 -6.87
N ALA A 285 -4.54 -5.80 -7.37
CA ALA A 285 -4.57 -6.77 -8.46
C ALA A 285 -3.97 -6.23 -9.78
N TRP A 286 -4.09 -4.93 -10.04
CA TRP A 286 -3.43 -4.27 -11.18
C TRP A 286 -1.92 -4.00 -10.96
N THR A 287 -1.39 -4.27 -9.78
CA THR A 287 0.02 -4.01 -9.46
C THR A 287 0.88 -5.26 -9.62
N LYS A 288 0.40 -6.40 -9.15
CA LYS A 288 1.15 -7.66 -9.09
C LYS A 288 0.15 -8.84 -8.99
N ASN A 289 0.56 -10.05 -9.39
CA ASN A 289 -0.30 -11.24 -9.35
C ASN A 289 -0.79 -11.56 -7.92
N GLU A 290 0.03 -11.34 -6.90
CA GLU A 290 -0.33 -11.49 -5.49
C GLU A 290 -1.47 -10.56 -5.06
N GLY A 291 -1.63 -9.43 -5.76
CA GLY A 291 -2.77 -8.54 -5.56
C GLY A 291 -4.10 -9.13 -6.02
N MET A 292 -4.10 -10.07 -6.96
CA MET A 292 -5.31 -10.82 -7.36
C MET A 292 -5.76 -11.75 -6.25
N LEU A 293 -4.81 -12.48 -5.64
CA LEU A 293 -5.06 -13.27 -4.44
C LEU A 293 -5.60 -12.38 -3.30
N PHE A 294 -5.07 -11.16 -3.17
CA PHE A 294 -5.57 -10.21 -2.17
C PHE A 294 -6.99 -9.71 -2.47
N LEU A 295 -7.31 -9.44 -3.74
CA LEU A 295 -8.67 -9.07 -4.14
C LEU A 295 -9.67 -10.18 -3.81
N LEU A 296 -9.30 -11.45 -4.05
CA LEU A 296 -10.12 -12.60 -3.67
C LEU A 296 -10.26 -12.71 -2.14
N SER A 297 -9.15 -12.64 -1.41
CA SER A 297 -9.11 -12.74 0.05
C SER A 297 -9.96 -11.65 0.71
N SER A 298 -9.80 -10.39 0.28
CA SER A 298 -10.60 -9.27 0.76
C SER A 298 -12.07 -9.39 0.36
N GLY A 299 -12.38 -9.91 -0.84
CA GLY A 299 -13.73 -10.23 -1.26
C GLY A 299 -14.42 -11.25 -0.34
N ILE A 300 -13.73 -12.33 0.03
CA ILE A 300 -14.24 -13.35 0.97
C ILE A 300 -14.53 -12.73 2.34
N ILE A 301 -13.60 -11.93 2.88
CA ILE A 301 -13.80 -11.26 4.17
C ILE A 301 -14.98 -10.30 4.12
N VAL A 302 -15.08 -9.46 3.08
CA VAL A 302 -16.20 -8.52 2.94
C VAL A 302 -17.52 -9.27 2.75
N ALA A 303 -17.54 -10.36 1.99
CA ALA A 303 -18.71 -11.21 1.84
C ALA A 303 -19.17 -11.75 3.22
N GLY A 304 -18.27 -12.31 4.02
CA GLY A 304 -18.58 -12.76 5.37
C GLY A 304 -19.09 -11.64 6.29
N LEU A 305 -18.58 -10.42 6.15
CA LEU A 305 -19.01 -9.26 6.95
C LEU A 305 -20.38 -8.70 6.55
N THR A 306 -20.75 -8.83 5.28
CA THR A 306 -21.85 -8.06 4.68
C THR A 306 -23.00 -8.91 4.15
N LEU A 307 -22.76 -10.10 3.59
CA LEU A 307 -23.84 -10.94 3.04
C LEU A 307 -24.88 -11.37 4.08
N PRO A 308 -24.51 -11.73 5.32
CA PRO A 308 -25.50 -12.04 6.35
C PRO A 308 -26.41 -10.87 6.72
N ARG A 309 -26.02 -9.64 6.35
CA ARG A 309 -26.75 -8.40 6.69
C ARG A 309 -27.46 -7.81 5.48
N GLN A 310 -26.75 -7.60 4.37
CA GLN A 310 -27.23 -6.92 3.18
C GLN A 310 -26.33 -7.16 1.94
N LEU A 311 -26.82 -7.91 0.94
CA LEU A 311 -26.13 -8.15 -0.34
C LEU A 311 -25.67 -6.86 -1.06
N ARG A 312 -26.45 -5.78 -0.94
CA ARG A 312 -26.11 -4.48 -1.53
C ARG A 312 -24.77 -3.93 -1.05
N HIS A 313 -24.34 -4.25 0.17
CA HIS A 313 -23.06 -3.78 0.71
C HIS A 313 -21.89 -4.50 0.02
N PHE A 314 -22.00 -5.82 -0.17
CA PHE A 314 -21.03 -6.57 -0.96
C PHE A 314 -20.97 -6.07 -2.41
N ALA A 315 -22.13 -5.79 -3.02
CA ALA A 315 -22.19 -5.22 -4.36
C ALA A 315 -21.47 -3.85 -4.47
N VAL A 316 -21.48 -3.02 -3.42
CA VAL A 316 -20.72 -1.75 -3.42
C VAL A 316 -19.21 -1.99 -3.40
N PHE A 317 -18.73 -3.00 -2.67
CA PHE A 317 -17.33 -3.39 -2.72
C PHE A 317 -16.93 -3.84 -4.13
N LEU A 318 -17.74 -4.72 -4.75
CA LEU A 318 -17.51 -5.16 -6.13
C LEU A 318 -17.55 -4.00 -7.12
N ALA A 319 -18.46 -3.04 -6.94
CA ALA A 319 -18.53 -1.83 -7.77
C ALA A 319 -17.24 -0.99 -7.67
N GLY A 320 -16.61 -0.95 -6.50
CA GLY A 320 -15.30 -0.31 -6.31
C GLY A 320 -14.18 -1.05 -7.05
N ALA A 321 -14.18 -2.38 -6.95
CA ALA A 321 -13.18 -3.23 -7.60
C ALA A 321 -13.37 -3.34 -9.12
N ALA A 322 -14.56 -3.01 -9.65
CA ALA A 322 -14.93 -3.25 -11.04
C ALA A 322 -13.97 -2.60 -12.04
N ALA A 323 -13.66 -1.31 -11.89
CA ALA A 323 -12.79 -0.62 -12.84
C ALA A 323 -11.36 -1.19 -12.88
N PRO A 324 -10.65 -1.36 -11.75
CA PRO A 324 -9.34 -2.03 -11.77
C PRO A 324 -9.42 -3.49 -12.24
N LEU A 325 -10.48 -4.23 -11.90
CA LEU A 325 -10.65 -5.61 -12.35
C LEU A 325 -10.81 -5.70 -13.86
N LEU A 326 -11.55 -4.76 -14.47
CA LEU A 326 -11.65 -4.67 -15.93
C LEU A 326 -10.28 -4.42 -16.57
N VAL A 327 -9.44 -3.59 -15.96
CA VAL A 327 -8.05 -3.37 -16.42
C VAL A 327 -7.25 -4.67 -16.36
N VAL A 328 -7.35 -5.40 -15.24
CA VAL A 328 -6.65 -6.69 -15.06
C VAL A 328 -7.12 -7.72 -16.08
N VAL A 329 -8.43 -7.89 -16.24
CA VAL A 329 -9.01 -8.83 -17.20
C VAL A 329 -8.60 -8.46 -18.62
N PHE A 330 -8.69 -7.17 -18.96
CA PHE A 330 -8.26 -6.68 -20.27
C PHE A 330 -6.78 -6.94 -20.52
N PHE A 331 -5.91 -6.67 -19.53
CA PHE A 331 -4.49 -6.95 -19.61
C PHE A 331 -4.24 -8.43 -19.84
N LYS A 332 -4.75 -9.30 -18.95
CA LYS A 332 -4.55 -10.77 -19.03
C LYS A 332 -5.12 -11.39 -20.31
N ALA A 333 -6.19 -10.82 -20.86
CA ALA A 333 -6.74 -11.26 -22.15
C ALA A 333 -5.90 -10.78 -23.35
N SER A 334 -5.06 -9.75 -23.17
CA SER A 334 -4.27 -9.14 -24.24
C SER A 334 -2.80 -9.57 -24.26
N VAL A 335 -2.31 -10.25 -23.23
CA VAL A 335 -0.96 -10.84 -23.17
C VAL A 335 -1.06 -12.36 -23.03
N SER A 336 -0.12 -13.09 -23.66
CA SER A 336 -0.07 -14.55 -23.55
C SER A 336 0.26 -14.97 -22.10
N LEU A 337 -0.61 -15.77 -21.49
CA LEU A 337 -0.40 -16.35 -20.17
C LEU A 337 0.80 -17.31 -20.18
N GLN A 338 1.83 -16.98 -19.42
CA GLN A 338 2.92 -17.89 -19.05
C GLN A 338 2.96 -17.93 -17.52
N SER A 339 2.10 -18.75 -16.92
CA SER A 339 2.12 -18.95 -15.47
C SER A 339 3.10 -20.07 -15.13
N ASP A 340 4.09 -19.78 -14.28
CA ASP A 340 5.09 -20.76 -13.83
C ASP A 340 4.43 -21.98 -13.16
N LEU A 341 3.31 -21.77 -12.43
CA LEU A 341 2.57 -22.85 -11.78
C LEU A 341 1.81 -23.76 -12.76
N ALA A 342 1.51 -23.25 -13.95
CA ALA A 342 0.84 -24.04 -15.00
C ALA A 342 1.83 -24.89 -15.82
N SER A 343 3.15 -24.73 -15.60
CA SER A 343 4.19 -25.43 -16.37
C SER A 343 4.38 -26.90 -15.99
N ALA A 344 4.01 -27.30 -14.76
CA ALA A 344 4.19 -28.67 -14.26
C ALA A 344 3.08 -29.12 -13.25
N PRO A 345 1.80 -29.19 -13.67
CA PRO A 345 0.67 -29.36 -12.77
C PRO A 345 0.66 -30.70 -12.01
N GLU A 346 1.07 -31.80 -12.65
CA GLU A 346 1.11 -33.13 -12.02
C GLU A 346 2.13 -33.20 -10.88
N GLN A 347 3.31 -32.60 -11.08
CA GLN A 347 4.35 -32.53 -10.07
C GLN A 347 3.93 -31.64 -8.90
N SER A 348 3.28 -30.50 -9.19
CA SER A 348 2.74 -29.59 -8.18
C SER A 348 1.70 -30.25 -7.27
N LEU A 349 0.86 -31.16 -7.79
CA LEU A 349 -0.10 -31.90 -6.98
C LEU A 349 0.56 -32.94 -6.08
N ALA A 350 1.60 -33.62 -6.56
CA ALA A 350 2.37 -34.56 -5.74
C ALA A 350 3.05 -33.87 -4.54
N PHE A 351 3.50 -32.62 -4.70
CA PHE A 351 4.09 -31.84 -3.61
C PHE A 351 3.14 -31.53 -2.44
N LEU A 352 1.82 -31.60 -2.64
CA LEU A 352 0.85 -31.44 -1.55
C LEU A 352 0.91 -32.58 -0.53
N LEU A 353 1.41 -33.75 -0.94
CA LEU A 353 1.54 -34.92 -0.08
C LEU A 353 2.90 -35.02 0.61
N ASP A 354 3.81 -34.08 0.36
CA ASP A 354 5.16 -34.08 0.93
C ASP A 354 5.20 -33.31 2.27
N PRO A 355 5.23 -33.99 3.43
CA PRO A 355 5.25 -33.33 4.74
C PRO A 355 6.53 -32.51 4.97
N SER A 356 7.62 -32.81 4.25
CA SER A 356 8.89 -32.09 4.40
C SER A 356 8.75 -30.63 3.94
N ARG A 357 7.96 -30.38 2.88
CA ARG A 357 7.71 -29.02 2.38
C ARG A 357 6.98 -28.17 3.41
N TYR A 358 5.95 -28.72 4.06
CA TYR A 358 5.25 -28.03 5.15
C TYR A 358 6.22 -27.62 6.26
N LEU A 359 7.09 -28.54 6.69
CA LEU A 359 8.07 -28.26 7.74
C LEU A 359 9.06 -27.16 7.32
N ILE A 360 9.57 -27.20 6.10
CA ILE A 360 10.51 -26.21 5.56
C ILE A 360 9.85 -24.83 5.52
N ILE A 361 8.65 -24.72 4.96
CA ILE A 361 7.92 -23.45 4.84
C ILE A 361 7.56 -22.92 6.23
N SER A 362 7.03 -23.76 7.13
CA SER A 362 6.70 -23.35 8.49
C SER A 362 7.92 -22.85 9.26
N ARG A 363 9.07 -23.52 9.15
CA ARG A 363 10.33 -23.03 9.75
C ARG A 363 10.74 -21.68 9.18
N ALA A 364 10.64 -21.49 7.86
CA ALA A 364 10.96 -20.21 7.23
C ALA A 364 10.04 -19.09 7.73
N TYR A 365 8.73 -19.34 7.86
CA TYR A 365 7.77 -18.37 8.43
C TYR A 365 8.06 -18.05 9.90
N LEU A 366 8.40 -19.05 10.72
CA LEU A 366 8.76 -18.83 12.13
C LEU A 366 10.03 -17.97 12.26
N ASN A 367 11.06 -18.29 11.47
CA ASN A 367 12.29 -17.50 11.42
C ASN A 367 12.00 -16.06 10.98
N ALA A 368 11.18 -15.88 9.95
CA ALA A 368 10.80 -14.57 9.47
C ALA A 368 9.93 -13.80 10.48
N ALA A 369 9.06 -14.46 11.24
CA ALA A 369 8.29 -13.84 12.31
C ALA A 369 9.20 -13.36 13.46
N TRP A 370 10.28 -14.10 13.74
CA TRP A 370 11.25 -13.73 14.78
C TRP A 370 12.19 -12.62 14.33
N GLN A 371 12.70 -12.66 13.08
CA GLN A 371 13.73 -11.78 12.53
C GLN A 371 13.29 -11.10 11.22
N PHE A 372 12.12 -10.48 11.22
CA PHE A 372 11.62 -9.81 10.01
C PHE A 372 12.44 -8.57 9.67
N GLY A 373 13.02 -8.54 8.46
CA GLY A 373 13.88 -7.43 8.03
C GLY A 373 15.15 -7.33 8.88
N ASP A 374 15.80 -8.46 9.15
CA ASP A 374 17.04 -8.53 9.93
C ASP A 374 16.95 -7.87 11.31
N TRP A 375 15.73 -7.76 11.84
CA TRP A 375 15.40 -7.08 13.09
C TRP A 375 14.44 -7.95 13.91
N PRO A 376 14.63 -8.04 15.24
CA PRO A 376 13.75 -8.82 16.12
C PRO A 376 12.39 -8.13 16.34
N VAL A 377 11.68 -7.77 15.26
CA VAL A 377 10.41 -7.04 15.34
C VAL A 377 9.33 -7.86 16.04
N GLY A 378 9.31 -9.18 15.81
CA GLY A 378 8.33 -10.08 16.42
C GLY A 378 8.39 -10.02 17.94
N PRO A 379 9.56 -10.31 18.56
CA PRO A 379 9.74 -10.17 20.01
C PRO A 379 9.41 -8.78 20.55
N VAL A 380 9.81 -7.70 19.86
CA VAL A 380 9.51 -6.32 20.28
C VAL A 380 8.00 -6.05 20.30
N LEU A 381 7.29 -6.47 19.24
CA LEU A 381 5.84 -6.31 19.14
C LEU A 381 5.10 -7.21 20.13
N ALA A 382 5.59 -8.42 20.39
CA ALA A 382 5.04 -9.34 21.38
C ALA A 382 5.19 -8.77 22.79
N LEU A 383 6.37 -8.25 23.14
CA LEU A 383 6.60 -7.59 24.43
C LEU A 383 5.67 -6.37 24.58
N TYR A 384 5.55 -5.53 23.55
CA TYR A 384 4.64 -4.39 23.57
C TYR A 384 3.17 -4.83 23.75
N ALA A 385 2.76 -5.91 23.10
CA ALA A 385 1.42 -6.49 23.24
C ALA A 385 1.16 -7.02 24.66
N VAL A 386 2.14 -7.67 25.29
CA VAL A 386 2.06 -8.14 26.69
C VAL A 386 1.93 -6.94 27.64
N LEU A 387 2.72 -5.89 27.43
CA LEU A 387 2.74 -4.71 28.30
C LEU A 387 1.46 -3.86 28.20
N THR A 388 0.85 -3.78 27.02
CA THR A 388 -0.35 -2.95 26.81
C THR A 388 -1.65 -3.73 26.90
N GLY A 389 -1.61 -5.04 26.67
CA GLY A 389 -2.80 -5.88 26.61
C GLY A 389 -3.69 -5.57 25.40
N PHE A 390 -4.69 -6.43 25.21
CA PHE A 390 -5.65 -6.30 24.12
C PHE A 390 -6.84 -5.44 24.52
N SER A 391 -7.33 -4.68 23.55
CA SER A 391 -8.51 -3.83 23.69
C SER A 391 -9.79 -4.69 23.74
N PRO A 392 -10.80 -4.29 24.53
CA PRO A 392 -12.10 -4.97 24.53
C PRO A 392 -12.81 -4.93 23.16
N ARG A 393 -12.36 -4.05 22.26
CA ARG A 393 -12.85 -3.96 20.87
C ARG A 393 -12.05 -4.81 19.90
N LEU A 394 -11.32 -5.82 20.36
CA LEU A 394 -10.55 -6.73 19.49
C LEU A 394 -11.41 -7.34 18.38
N SER A 395 -12.67 -7.70 18.70
CA SER A 395 -13.64 -8.29 17.76
C SER A 395 -13.86 -7.43 16.50
N THR A 396 -13.80 -6.10 16.61
CA THR A 396 -13.96 -5.21 15.46
C THR A 396 -12.74 -5.21 14.55
N SER A 397 -11.58 -5.64 15.04
CA SER A 397 -10.33 -5.73 14.26
C SER A 397 -10.07 -7.12 13.67
N LEU A 398 -10.77 -8.16 14.15
CA LEU A 398 -10.58 -9.54 13.69
C LEU A 398 -10.67 -9.74 12.17
N PRO A 399 -11.54 -9.04 11.41
CA PRO A 399 -11.57 -9.22 9.96
C PRO A 399 -10.28 -8.81 9.26
N LEU A 400 -9.53 -7.85 9.84
CA LEU A 400 -8.20 -7.48 9.33
C LEU A 400 -7.20 -8.61 9.58
N LEU A 401 -7.23 -9.23 10.77
CA LEU A 401 -6.42 -10.42 11.05
C LEU A 401 -6.77 -11.57 10.11
N SER A 402 -8.05 -11.87 9.94
CA SER A 402 -8.51 -12.90 9.01
C SER A 402 -8.05 -12.63 7.59
N LEU A 403 -8.07 -11.37 7.14
CA LEU A 403 -7.55 -10.97 5.84
C LEU A 403 -6.05 -11.22 5.70
N ILE A 404 -5.25 -10.87 6.71
CA ILE A 404 -3.81 -11.13 6.74
C ILE A 404 -3.56 -12.65 6.68
N LEU A 405 -4.22 -13.42 7.55
CA LEU A 405 -4.04 -14.88 7.62
C LEU A 405 -4.44 -15.58 6.32
N LEU A 406 -5.55 -15.15 5.69
CA LEU A 406 -6.00 -15.71 4.42
C LEU A 406 -5.00 -15.41 3.29
N GLN A 407 -4.47 -14.19 3.23
CA GLN A 407 -3.42 -13.83 2.28
C GLN A 407 -2.14 -14.66 2.49
N GLN A 408 -1.71 -14.80 3.75
CA GLN A 408 -0.52 -15.60 4.10
C GLN A 408 -0.72 -17.09 3.82
N ALA A 409 -1.93 -17.62 3.99
CA ALA A 409 -2.28 -18.99 3.65
C ALA A 409 -2.20 -19.21 2.13
N GLY A 410 -2.64 -18.24 1.32
CA GLY A 410 -2.46 -18.29 -0.12
C GLY A 410 -0.99 -18.28 -0.55
N TYR A 411 -0.14 -17.45 0.06
CA TYR A 411 1.31 -17.49 -0.17
C TYR A 411 1.95 -18.82 0.25
N PHE A 412 1.55 -19.37 1.39
CA PHE A 412 1.99 -20.68 1.84
C PHE A 412 1.62 -21.76 0.81
N GLY A 413 0.40 -21.70 0.26
CA GLY A 413 -0.05 -22.57 -0.82
C GLY A 413 0.79 -22.45 -2.10
N ILE A 414 1.22 -21.24 -2.47
CA ILE A 414 2.12 -21.03 -3.62
C ILE A 414 3.47 -21.73 -3.40
N TYR A 415 4.04 -21.66 -2.19
CA TYR A 415 5.28 -22.39 -1.87
C TYR A 415 5.08 -23.90 -1.86
N LEU A 416 3.93 -24.40 -1.40
CA LEU A 416 3.64 -25.83 -1.46
C LEU A 416 3.54 -26.35 -2.89
N LEU A 417 3.01 -25.55 -3.81
CA LEU A 417 2.79 -25.94 -5.20
C LEU A 417 3.96 -25.60 -6.13
N THR A 418 4.96 -24.86 -5.66
CA THR A 418 6.02 -24.33 -6.53
C THR A 418 6.85 -25.44 -7.17
N PRO A 419 7.09 -25.41 -8.49
CA PRO A 419 7.98 -26.34 -9.18
C PRO A 419 9.47 -26.00 -9.01
N HIS A 420 9.77 -24.80 -8.51
CA HIS A 420 11.15 -24.36 -8.25
C HIS A 420 11.72 -25.01 -6.99
N ASP A 421 13.05 -24.92 -6.84
CA ASP A 421 13.71 -25.26 -5.59
C ASP A 421 13.11 -24.44 -4.44
N LEU A 422 12.60 -25.15 -3.43
CA LEU A 422 11.84 -24.55 -2.35
C LEU A 422 12.70 -23.61 -1.49
N HIS A 423 13.96 -23.98 -1.25
CA HIS A 423 14.88 -23.18 -0.44
C HIS A 423 15.23 -21.88 -1.14
N TRP A 424 15.58 -21.94 -2.42
CA TRP A 424 15.83 -20.78 -3.26
C TRP A 424 14.60 -19.87 -3.35
N HIS A 425 13.42 -20.45 -3.58
CA HIS A 425 12.20 -19.67 -3.71
C HIS A 425 11.87 -18.95 -2.40
N LEU A 426 11.92 -19.64 -1.24
CA LEU A 426 11.73 -19.01 0.07
C LEU A 426 12.77 -17.92 0.34
N HIS A 427 14.05 -18.18 0.07
CA HIS A 427 15.13 -17.22 0.34
C HIS A 427 15.00 -15.93 -0.49
N THR A 428 14.48 -16.02 -1.71
CA THR A 428 14.39 -14.88 -2.63
C THR A 428 13.08 -14.09 -2.53
N SER A 429 11.96 -14.71 -2.12
CA SER A 429 10.64 -14.06 -2.15
C SER A 429 9.93 -13.93 -0.80
N LEU A 430 10.22 -14.73 0.23
CA LEU A 430 9.44 -14.76 1.49
C LEU A 430 9.38 -13.41 2.19
N THR A 431 10.52 -12.74 2.37
CA THR A 431 10.58 -11.41 2.99
C THR A 431 9.74 -10.39 2.23
N ARG A 432 9.64 -10.52 0.90
CA ARG A 432 8.86 -9.62 0.04
C ARG A 432 7.37 -9.86 0.18
N LEU A 433 6.95 -11.12 0.22
CA LEU A 433 5.54 -11.48 0.44
C LEU A 433 5.06 -11.06 1.83
N LEU A 434 5.88 -11.25 2.85
CA LEU A 434 5.57 -10.77 4.21
C LEU A 434 5.48 -9.24 4.26
N LEU A 435 6.33 -8.52 3.51
CA LEU A 435 6.23 -7.05 3.43
C LEU A 435 4.89 -6.59 2.85
N GLN A 436 4.30 -7.33 1.91
CA GLN A 436 3.00 -6.96 1.33
C GLN A 436 1.90 -6.87 2.40
N THR A 437 1.91 -7.74 3.41
CA THR A 437 0.92 -7.74 4.49
C THR A 437 1.39 -7.03 5.77
N TYR A 438 2.69 -6.77 5.92
CA TYR A 438 3.28 -6.21 7.13
C TYR A 438 2.68 -4.87 7.57
N PRO A 439 2.46 -3.87 6.69
CA PRO A 439 1.82 -2.62 7.12
C PRO A 439 0.39 -2.85 7.63
N LEU A 440 -0.38 -3.73 7.00
CA LEU A 440 -1.72 -4.07 7.46
C LEU A 440 -1.67 -4.81 8.81
N PHE A 441 -0.65 -5.66 9.02
CA PHE A 441 -0.40 -6.30 10.31
C PHE A 441 -0.10 -5.28 11.41
N LEU A 442 0.78 -4.30 11.16
CA LEU A 442 1.03 -3.20 12.10
C LEU A 442 -0.27 -2.44 12.39
N PHE A 443 -1.03 -2.08 11.36
CA PHE A 443 -2.31 -1.40 11.53
C PHE A 443 -3.26 -2.21 12.42
N TRP A 444 -3.46 -3.50 12.11
CA TRP A 444 -4.28 -4.40 12.91
C TRP A 444 -3.80 -4.48 14.36
N LEU A 445 -2.51 -4.73 14.58
CA LEU A 445 -1.94 -4.88 15.91
C LEU A 445 -2.17 -3.62 16.76
N PHE A 446 -1.89 -2.45 16.22
CA PHE A 446 -2.12 -1.19 16.94
C PHE A 446 -3.61 -0.88 17.16
N LEU A 447 -4.53 -1.38 16.33
CA LEU A 447 -5.97 -1.34 16.63
C LEU A 447 -6.36 -2.35 17.73
N ALA A 448 -5.72 -3.51 17.76
CA ALA A 448 -5.99 -4.59 18.69
C ALA A 448 -5.50 -4.27 20.11
N LEU A 449 -4.42 -3.51 20.27
CA LEU A 449 -3.81 -3.19 21.56
C LEU A 449 -4.46 -1.99 22.26
N ASN A 450 -4.33 -1.91 23.60
CA ASN A 450 -4.72 -0.72 24.34
C ASN A 450 -3.76 0.46 24.07
N ALA A 451 -4.30 1.67 24.16
CA ALA A 451 -3.49 2.87 24.13
C ALA A 451 -3.02 3.16 25.56
N PRO A 452 -1.69 3.25 25.82
CA PRO A 452 -1.17 3.46 27.17
C PRO A 452 -1.61 4.80 27.81
N GLU A 453 -2.12 5.74 27.02
CA GLU A 453 -2.57 7.07 27.49
C GLU A 453 -4.08 7.19 27.73
N MET A 454 -4.90 6.19 27.40
CA MET A 454 -6.38 6.31 27.44
C MET A 454 -7.02 5.94 28.79
N GLU A 455 -6.25 5.65 29.82
CA GLU A 455 -6.76 5.25 31.14
C GLU A 455 -6.93 6.45 32.08
N LYS A 456 -7.67 7.48 31.65
CA LYS A 456 -8.23 8.53 32.53
C LYS A 456 -9.54 9.08 31.96
N THR A 457 -10.57 8.26 31.96
CA THR A 457 -11.94 8.79 32.07
C THR A 457 -12.55 8.14 33.30
N GLU A 458 -12.49 8.86 34.41
CA GLU A 458 -13.25 8.55 35.62
C GLU A 458 -14.74 8.44 35.27
N PRO A 459 -15.48 7.48 35.86
CA PRO A 459 -16.92 7.42 35.71
C PRO A 459 -17.52 8.66 36.40
N CYS A 460 -18.12 9.55 35.61
CA CYS A 460 -18.79 10.73 36.11
C CYS A 460 -19.86 10.32 37.12
N CYS A 461 -19.78 10.93 38.30
CA CYS A 461 -20.60 10.70 39.49
C CYS A 461 -22.09 10.51 39.16
N SER A 462 -22.67 9.45 39.73
CA SER A 462 -24.10 9.34 39.96
C SER A 462 -24.61 10.59 40.68
N PRO A 463 -25.70 11.24 40.24
CA PRO A 463 -26.30 12.31 41.02
C PRO A 463 -26.89 11.71 42.30
N SER A 464 -26.28 12.04 43.44
CA SER A 464 -26.84 11.79 44.75
C SER A 464 -28.18 12.51 44.87
N THR A 465 -29.24 11.74 45.04
CA THR A 465 -30.55 12.19 45.51
C THR A 465 -30.40 12.83 46.89
N SER A 466 -30.41 14.16 46.96
CA SER A 466 -30.73 14.88 48.19
C SER A 466 -32.18 15.33 48.13
N ALA A 467 -33.03 14.58 48.82
CA ALA A 467 -34.34 15.05 49.24
C ALA A 467 -34.16 16.21 50.22
N THR A 468 -34.88 17.31 50.01
CA THR A 468 -35.15 18.31 51.05
C THR A 468 -36.60 18.14 51.52
N PRO A 469 -36.83 17.96 52.84
CA PRO A 469 -38.14 18.19 53.44
C PRO A 469 -38.23 19.65 53.89
N THR A 470 -39.27 20.34 53.43
CA THR A 470 -40.18 21.26 54.16
C THR A 470 -40.99 22.04 53.14
#